data_AF-A0A2V1E627-F1
#
_entry.id   AF-A0A2V1E627-F1
#
_cell.length_a   1.000
_cell.length_b   1.000
_cell.length_c   1.000
_cell.angle_alpha   90.00
_cell.angle_beta   90.00
_cell.angle_gamma   90.00
#
_symmetry.space_group_name_H-M   'P 1'
#
loop_
_entity.id
_entity.type
_entity.pdbx_description
1 polymer ?
#
loop_
_entity_poly.entity_id
_entity_poly.type
_entity_poly.pdbx_seq_one_letter_code
_entity_poly.pdbx_strand_id
1 'polypeptide(L)' 'PSSRFICLHPNCSKTFKRIEHMKRHFLTHAGERPFRCILCKGDKRFGRKDNYKEHYATH' A
#
# COMPACT_ATOMS: atom_id res chain seq x y z
N PRO A 1 -20.38 19.37 0.20
CA PRO A 1 -18.94 19.38 -0.16
C PRO A 1 -18.30 18.01 0.11
N SER A 2 -18.05 17.23 -0.93
CA SER A 2 -17.44 15.89 -0.81
C SER A 2 -16.00 16.03 -0.31
N SER A 3 -15.75 15.76 0.98
CA SER A 3 -14.41 15.80 1.57
C SER A 3 -13.47 14.86 0.80
N ARG A 4 -12.55 15.44 0.02
CA ARG A 4 -11.51 14.70 -0.71
C ARG A 4 -10.22 14.72 0.12
N PHE A 5 -9.58 13.56 0.26
CA PHE A 5 -8.28 13.42 0.94
C PHE A 5 -7.18 13.58 -0.09
N ILE A 6 -6.22 14.47 0.15
CA ILE A 6 -5.17 14.84 -0.82
C ILE A 6 -3.82 14.32 -0.28
N CYS A 7 -2.97 13.82 -1.17
CA CYS A 7 -1.58 13.51 -0.83
C CYS A 7 -0.77 14.83 -0.78
N LEU A 8 -0.04 15.05 0.31
CA LEU A 8 0.79 16.26 0.50
C LEU A 8 2.27 16.03 0.18
N HIS A 9 2.63 14.88 -0.40
CA HIS A 9 4.01 14.57 -0.73
C HIS A 9 4.51 15.48 -1.87
N PRO A 10 5.71 16.08 -1.77
CA PRO A 10 6.29 16.87 -2.86
C PRO A 10 6.36 16.01 -4.13
N ASN A 11 5.75 16.49 -5.23
CA ASN A 11 5.60 15.75 -6.49
C ASN A 11 4.54 14.63 -6.51
N CYS A 12 3.56 14.65 -5.61
CA CYS A 12 2.40 13.77 -5.68
C CYS A 12 1.07 14.54 -5.66
N SER A 13 0.33 14.49 -6.77
CA SER A 13 -0.96 15.18 -6.92
C SER A 13 -2.18 14.26 -6.78
N LYS A 14 -2.03 13.12 -6.08
CA LYS A 14 -3.12 12.14 -5.94
C LYS A 14 -4.18 12.61 -4.95
N THR A 15 -5.44 12.38 -5.32
CA THR A 15 -6.60 12.65 -4.47
C THR A 15 -7.45 11.39 -4.30
N PHE A 16 -8.09 11.27 -3.15
CA PHE A 16 -8.81 10.07 -2.73
C PHE A 16 -10.18 10.47 -2.17
N LYS A 17 -11.18 9.64 -2.47
CA LYS A 17 -12.52 9.79 -1.92
C LYS A 17 -12.63 9.31 -0.47
N ARG A 18 -11.66 8.52 -0.01
CA ARG A 18 -11.66 7.90 1.32
C ARG A 18 -10.29 7.98 1.98
N ILE A 19 -10.29 8.13 3.30
CA ILE A 19 -9.07 8.35 4.09
C ILE A 19 -8.18 7.10 4.11
N GLU A 20 -8.76 5.90 4.17
CA GLU A 20 -8.00 4.66 4.21
C GLU A 20 -7.24 4.40 2.90
N HIS A 21 -7.78 4.85 1.77
CA HIS A 21 -7.08 4.78 0.49
C HIS A 21 -5.88 5.73 0.43
N MET A 22 -6.04 6.95 0.96
CA MET A 22 -4.95 7.92 1.07
C MET A 22 -3.86 7.41 2.04
N LYS A 23 -4.23 6.91 3.22
CA LYS A 23 -3.27 6.34 4.20
C LYS A 23 -2.48 5.18 3.60
N ARG A 24 -3.15 4.25 2.90
CA ARG A 24 -2.47 3.15 2.19
C ARG A 24 -1.54 3.67 1.10
N HIS A 25 -1.92 4.73 0.39
CA HIS A 25 -1.06 5.32 -0.62
C HIS A 25 0.21 5.92 -0.01
N PHE A 26 0.17 6.50 1.19
CA PHE A 26 1.38 7.03 1.83
C PHE A 26 2.49 5.98 2.04
N LEU A 27 2.14 4.69 2.18
CA LEU A 27 3.11 3.59 2.23
C LEU A 27 3.99 3.52 0.97
N THR A 28 3.48 3.98 -0.19
CA THR A 28 4.28 4.03 -1.43
C THR A 28 5.38 5.08 -1.38
N HIS A 29 5.20 6.14 -0.60
CA HIS A 29 6.24 7.16 -0.39
C HIS A 29 7.26 6.72 0.65
N ALA A 30 6.80 6.06 1.72
CA ALA A 30 7.69 5.54 2.76
C ALA A 30 8.48 4.29 2.32
N GLY A 31 8.10 3.67 1.19
CA GLY A 31 8.69 2.40 0.75
C GLY A 31 8.32 1.21 1.65
N GLU A 32 7.38 1.40 2.57
CA GLU A 32 7.01 0.39 3.56
C GLU A 32 6.26 -0.78 2.91
N ARG A 33 6.78 -1.98 3.16
CA ARG A 33 6.18 -3.24 2.74
C ARG A 33 5.98 -4.13 3.97
N PRO A 34 4.90 -3.89 4.74
CA PRO A 34 4.70 -4.55 6.03
C PRO A 34 4.37 -6.05 5.90
N PHE A 35 3.87 -6.50 4.75
CA PHE A 35 3.46 -7.88 4.56
C PHE A 35 4.61 -8.71 3.98
N ARG A 36 5.35 -9.44 4.83
CA ARG A 36 6.43 -10.34 4.42
C ARG A 36 5.89 -11.76 4.21
N CYS A 37 6.25 -12.40 3.09
CA CYS A 37 5.99 -13.82 2.89
C CYS A 37 7.09 -14.65 3.56
N ILE A 38 6.72 -15.58 4.43
CA ILE A 38 7.65 -16.46 5.16
C ILE A 38 7.92 -17.78 4.44
N LEU A 39 7.10 -18.15 3.46
CA LEU A 39 7.23 -19.40 2.69
C LEU A 39 8.16 -19.25 1.47
N CYS A 40 8.40 -18.01 1.04
CA CYS A 40 9.37 -17.71 0.00
C CYS A 40 10.81 -17.81 0.53
N LYS A 41 11.71 -18.40 -0.27
CA LYS A 41 13.14 -18.45 0.04
C LYS A 41 13.85 -17.08 -0.01
N GLY A 42 13.24 -16.07 -0.64
CA GLY A 42 13.76 -14.69 -0.74
C GLY A 42 12.88 -13.68 0.00
N ASP A 43 13.37 -12.45 0.14
CA ASP A 43 12.64 -11.36 0.82
C ASP A 43 11.51 -10.80 -0.07
N LYS A 44 10.43 -11.57 -0.21
CA LYS A 44 9.19 -11.09 -0.84
C LYS A 44 8.34 -10.34 0.18
N ARG A 45 8.23 -9.02 -0.02
CA ARG A 45 7.40 -8.13 0.80
C ARG A 45 6.40 -7.37 -0.06
N PHE A 46 5.21 -7.19 0.47
CA PHE A 46 4.08 -6.53 -0.20
C PHE A 46 3.67 -5.29 0.61
N GLY A 47 3.33 -4.22 -0.12
CA GLY A 47 2.76 -3.00 0.48
C GLY A 47 1.26 -3.12 0.80
N ARG A 48 0.61 -4.18 0.31
CA ARG A 48 -0.84 -4.37 0.39
C ARG A 48 -1.20 -5.79 0.83
N LYS A 49 -2.24 -5.89 1.67
CA LYS A 49 -2.73 -7.16 2.23
C LYS A 49 -3.38 -8.05 1.17
N ASP A 50 -4.10 -7.47 0.22
CA ASP A 50 -4.74 -8.17 -0.88
C ASP A 50 -3.70 -8.85 -1.79
N ASN A 51 -2.69 -8.09 -2.24
CA ASN A 51 -1.59 -8.66 -3.02
C ASN A 51 -0.82 -9.74 -2.25
N TYR A 52 -0.60 -9.54 -0.94
CA TYR A 52 0.01 -10.57 -0.10
C TYR A 52 -0.82 -11.85 -0.05
N LYS A 53 -2.15 -11.75 0.14
CA LYS A 53 -3.02 -12.93 0.20
C LYS A 53 -3.04 -13.70 -1.12
N GLU A 54 -3.14 -12.99 -2.24
CA GLU A 54 -3.09 -13.60 -3.57
C GLU A 54 -1.78 -14.34 -3.78
N HIS A 55 -0.64 -13.71 -3.45
CA HIS A 55 0.65 -14.38 -3.51
C HIS A 55 0.75 -15.55 -2.53
N TYR A 56 0.28 -15.41 -1.30
CA TYR A 56 0.37 -16.45 -0.28
C TYR A 56 -0.37 -17.73 -0.71
N ALA A 57 -1.47 -17.58 -1.45
CA ALA A 57 -2.23 -18.69 -2.00
C ALA A 57 -1.50 -19.46 -3.12
N THR A 58 -0.36 -18.99 -3.63
CA THR A 58 0.45 -19.73 -4.61
C THR A 58 1.43 -20.72 -3.97
N HIS A 59 1.45 -20.82 -2.64
CA HIS A 59 2.20 -21.82 -1.89
C HIS A 59 1.30 -22.99 -1.51
#